data_AF-A0A9D1I4G5-F1
#
_entry.id   AF-A0A9D1I4G5-F1
#
_cell.length_a   1.000
_cell.length_b   1.000
_cell.length_c   1.000
_cell.angle_alpha   90.00
_cell.angle_beta   90.00
_cell.angle_gamma   90.00
#
_symmetry.space_group_name_H-M   'P 1'
#
loop_
_entity.id
_entity.type
_entity.pdbx_description
1 polymer ?
#
loop_
_entity_poly.entity_id
_entity_poly.type
_entity_poly.pdbx_seq_one_letter_code
_entity_poly.pdbx_strand_id
1 'polypeptide(L)'
;MNAELSKRIKEIAVALVSQKSIVETYDEVTMSDKVYELMSEMDYYKEHPDKLYFVPVKDDPWNRKIVVAVMTGEKKPSDKTVVFIGHTDTVGISDYGNLAEYATRPDELIDKLKEVSLTQEVKDDMASGKYMFGRGIFDMKSGDANIIGIMEYISKDIKNFEGNIVFAAVCDEEGNSQGMLTFVPELIRLKEKFGFDYQAMLDPDYIAPAYPGDPNVYQYIGTVGKLMPTFYIVGKETHVGESFSGLDPNQIAAEITRRVNLNPEFSDVVEGEVTLPPITLKQRDLKPEYSVQIASKAILFFNYATHSSTPADVMNKMVETGQECFENVVAALNERYEKFCHMSGRDYKALPWKARTMSFDSLVSEVRKEIGDGLDDMIKAYAKDIMKDSRYDARDKTMKVVEYVHSLWSDKNPVLIVYLTPPYYPHIYVEGTSPKEKVLIDAVNYAVTTTKSDYKLMQKKFLPCISDLSYAAAPKEPQAIEALKQNMPGFGVIYDLPIEEMQELDLPVADIGAYGKDAHQFTERVETVYSYEVLPEILYKTMMHILQQ
;
A
#
# COMPACT_ATOMS: atom_id res chain seq x y z
N MET A 1 -14.34 -1.42 -28.99
CA MET A 1 -13.08 -2.06 -29.46
C MET A 1 -13.39 -3.45 -30.05
N ASN A 2 -12.42 -4.22 -30.58
CA ASN A 2 -12.68 -5.50 -31.30
C ASN A 2 -13.07 -6.65 -30.33
N ALA A 3 -14.15 -7.39 -30.62
CA ALA A 3 -14.60 -8.56 -29.85
C ALA A 3 -13.54 -9.67 -29.71
N GLU A 4 -12.64 -9.78 -30.69
CA GLU A 4 -11.50 -10.70 -30.64
C GLU A 4 -10.52 -10.34 -29.52
N LEU A 5 -10.26 -9.04 -29.33
CA LEU A 5 -9.39 -8.56 -28.25
C LEU A 5 -10.02 -8.82 -26.88
N SER A 6 -11.32 -8.54 -26.72
CA SER A 6 -12.05 -8.85 -25.48
C SER A 6 -11.98 -10.34 -25.11
N LYS A 7 -12.15 -11.21 -26.10
CA LYS A 7 -12.00 -12.66 -25.90
C LYS A 7 -10.57 -13.02 -25.48
N ARG A 8 -9.57 -12.45 -26.16
CA ARG A 8 -8.15 -12.71 -25.86
C ARG A 8 -7.75 -12.23 -24.47
N ILE A 9 -8.21 -11.06 -24.05
CA ILE A 9 -7.97 -10.53 -22.68
C ILE A 9 -8.56 -11.48 -21.65
N LYS A 10 -9.80 -11.96 -21.84
CA LYS A 10 -10.42 -12.93 -20.94
C LYS A 10 -9.64 -14.24 -20.86
N GLU A 11 -9.12 -14.75 -21.97
CA GLU A 11 -8.26 -15.94 -21.99
C GLU A 11 -6.96 -15.74 -21.20
N ILE A 12 -6.32 -14.57 -21.34
CA ILE A 12 -5.13 -14.21 -20.57
C ILE A 12 -5.45 -14.11 -19.08
N ALA A 13 -6.55 -13.46 -18.70
CA ALA A 13 -6.98 -13.33 -17.31
C ALA A 13 -7.18 -14.70 -16.64
N VAL A 14 -7.85 -15.63 -17.33
CA VAL A 14 -8.03 -17.01 -16.84
C VAL A 14 -6.70 -17.74 -16.71
N ALA A 15 -5.78 -17.56 -17.67
CA ALA A 15 -4.45 -18.17 -17.61
C ALA A 15 -3.62 -17.66 -16.43
N LEU A 16 -3.67 -16.36 -16.15
CA LEU A 16 -3.03 -15.74 -14.99
C LEU A 16 -3.68 -16.21 -13.69
N VAL A 17 -5.01 -16.21 -13.57
CA VAL A 17 -5.68 -16.66 -12.34
C VAL A 17 -5.41 -18.13 -12.03
N SER A 18 -5.30 -18.96 -13.06
CA SER A 18 -4.99 -20.39 -12.91
C SER A 18 -3.60 -20.64 -12.30
N GLN A 19 -2.70 -19.67 -12.39
CA GLN A 19 -1.41 -19.69 -11.70
C GLN A 19 -1.56 -19.06 -10.31
N LYS A 20 -1.30 -19.85 -9.28
CA LYS A 20 -1.26 -19.36 -7.90
C LYS A 20 -0.09 -18.40 -7.72
N SER A 21 -0.28 -17.33 -6.95
CA SER A 21 0.72 -16.25 -6.75
C SER A 21 0.57 -15.58 -5.38
N ILE A 22 0.49 -16.37 -4.30
CA ILE A 22 0.33 -15.78 -2.96
C ILE A 22 1.56 -14.96 -2.57
N VAL A 23 1.34 -13.74 -2.08
CA VAL A 23 2.38 -12.83 -1.59
C VAL A 23 3.27 -13.46 -0.50
N GLU A 24 4.55 -13.11 -0.50
CA GLU A 24 5.60 -13.66 0.37
C GLU A 24 5.74 -15.19 0.25
N THR A 25 5.61 -15.71 -0.99
CA THR A 25 5.85 -17.13 -1.28
C THR A 25 6.57 -17.35 -2.61
N TYR A 26 7.05 -18.58 -2.85
CA TYR A 26 7.61 -18.96 -4.15
C TYR A 26 6.58 -18.93 -5.29
N ASP A 27 5.28 -18.84 -4.98
CA ASP A 27 4.23 -18.76 -5.99
C ASP A 27 4.40 -17.49 -6.88
N GLU A 28 4.91 -16.39 -6.31
CA GLU A 28 5.20 -15.14 -7.04
C GLU A 28 6.27 -15.33 -8.12
N VAL A 29 7.31 -16.14 -7.86
CA VAL A 29 8.36 -16.43 -8.85
C VAL A 29 7.77 -17.13 -10.07
N THR A 30 6.91 -18.11 -9.82
CA THR A 30 6.24 -18.88 -10.89
C THR A 30 5.25 -18.03 -11.67
N MET A 31 4.65 -17.02 -11.04
CA MET A 31 3.80 -16.06 -11.73
C MET A 31 4.60 -15.18 -12.68
N SER A 32 5.74 -14.65 -12.26
CA SER A 32 6.64 -13.90 -13.15
C SER A 32 7.07 -14.75 -14.35
N ASP A 33 7.35 -16.03 -14.15
CA ASP A 33 7.63 -16.96 -15.25
C ASP A 33 6.42 -17.10 -16.20
N LYS A 34 5.19 -17.16 -15.66
CA LYS A 34 3.96 -17.25 -16.45
C LYS A 34 3.69 -16.00 -17.29
N VAL A 35 3.89 -14.82 -16.73
CA VAL A 35 3.76 -13.56 -17.46
C VAL A 35 4.80 -13.48 -18.58
N TYR A 36 6.05 -13.82 -18.29
CA TYR A 36 7.12 -13.85 -19.29
C TYR A 36 6.79 -14.82 -20.44
N GLU A 37 6.32 -16.03 -20.12
CA GLU A 37 5.89 -17.02 -21.11
C GLU A 37 4.84 -16.43 -22.05
N LEU A 38 3.75 -15.87 -21.50
CA LEU A 38 2.66 -15.28 -22.28
C LEU A 38 3.14 -14.14 -23.19
N MET A 39 4.00 -13.25 -22.69
CA MET A 39 4.52 -12.14 -23.50
C MET A 39 5.51 -12.61 -24.56
N SER A 40 6.34 -13.62 -24.28
CA SER A 40 7.33 -14.15 -25.23
C SER A 40 6.71 -14.80 -26.47
N GLU A 41 5.42 -15.16 -26.42
CA GLU A 41 4.67 -15.68 -27.56
C GLU A 41 4.38 -14.62 -28.64
N MET A 42 4.43 -13.32 -28.30
CA MET A 42 4.21 -12.24 -29.26
C MET A 42 5.37 -12.17 -30.26
N ASP A 43 5.06 -12.03 -31.55
CA ASP A 43 6.09 -11.96 -32.60
C ASP A 43 7.05 -10.78 -32.39
N TYR A 44 6.57 -9.67 -31.85
CA TYR A 44 7.40 -8.52 -31.48
C TYR A 44 8.56 -8.88 -30.53
N TYR A 45 8.30 -9.67 -29.48
CA TYR A 45 9.34 -10.05 -28.53
C TYR A 45 10.24 -11.18 -29.02
N LYS A 46 9.79 -11.97 -30.01
CA LYS A 46 10.67 -12.90 -30.73
C LYS A 46 11.67 -12.16 -31.61
N GLU A 47 11.25 -11.06 -32.22
CA GLU A 47 12.12 -10.18 -33.03
C GLU A 47 13.00 -9.26 -32.17
N HIS A 48 12.53 -8.90 -30.97
CA HIS A 48 13.22 -8.03 -30.01
C HIS A 48 13.40 -8.69 -28.62
N PRO A 49 14.19 -9.77 -28.52
CA PRO A 49 14.33 -10.52 -27.27
C PRO A 49 15.01 -9.74 -26.15
N ASP A 50 15.74 -8.65 -26.46
CA ASP A 50 16.36 -7.77 -25.47
C ASP A 50 15.37 -6.80 -24.79
N LYS A 51 14.11 -6.77 -25.26
CA LYS A 51 13.04 -5.91 -24.76
C LYS A 51 12.05 -6.61 -23.83
N LEU A 52 12.25 -7.89 -23.52
CA LEU A 52 11.48 -8.63 -22.51
C LEU A 52 12.45 -9.38 -21.60
N TYR A 53 12.52 -8.98 -20.33
CA TYR A 53 13.52 -9.52 -19.40
C TYR A 53 13.04 -9.47 -17.95
N PHE A 54 13.74 -10.22 -17.10
CA PHE A 54 13.52 -10.20 -15.66
C PHE A 54 14.43 -9.19 -14.97
N VAL A 55 13.95 -8.57 -13.90
CA VAL A 55 14.78 -7.84 -12.94
C VAL A 55 14.62 -8.49 -11.56
N PRO A 56 15.69 -9.04 -10.96
CA PRO A 56 15.60 -9.70 -9.66
C PRO A 56 15.38 -8.69 -8.54
N VAL A 57 14.50 -9.03 -7.58
CA VAL A 57 14.38 -8.29 -6.33
C VAL A 57 15.61 -8.56 -5.48
N LYS A 58 16.27 -7.48 -5.03
CA LYS A 58 17.54 -7.57 -4.32
C LYS A 58 17.35 -8.16 -2.92
N ASP A 59 18.25 -9.06 -2.53
CA ASP A 59 18.30 -9.68 -1.19
C ASP A 59 16.96 -10.34 -0.77
N ASP A 60 16.17 -10.80 -1.74
CA ASP A 60 14.84 -11.37 -1.54
C ASP A 60 14.90 -12.87 -1.15
N PRO A 61 14.26 -13.31 -0.05
CA PRO A 61 14.38 -14.69 0.43
C PRO A 61 13.67 -15.71 -0.47
N TRP A 62 12.73 -15.29 -1.31
CA TRP A 62 12.03 -16.14 -2.27
C TRP A 62 12.67 -16.10 -3.67
N ASN A 63 13.66 -15.23 -3.90
CA ASN A 63 14.25 -14.93 -5.22
C ASN A 63 13.21 -14.40 -6.22
N ARG A 64 12.30 -13.55 -5.74
CA ARG A 64 11.30 -12.87 -6.58
C ARG A 64 11.96 -11.99 -7.63
N LYS A 65 11.24 -11.79 -8.73
CA LYS A 65 11.68 -11.03 -9.90
C LYS A 65 10.47 -10.39 -10.57
N ILE A 66 10.65 -9.20 -11.11
CA ILE A 66 9.63 -8.54 -11.93
C ILE A 66 9.88 -8.84 -13.41
N VAL A 67 8.82 -8.78 -14.23
CA VAL A 67 8.93 -8.87 -15.70
C VAL A 67 8.86 -7.47 -16.27
N VAL A 68 9.88 -7.05 -17.02
CA VAL A 68 9.89 -5.76 -17.72
C VAL A 68 9.79 -5.99 -19.22
N ALA A 69 8.84 -5.30 -19.85
CA ALA A 69 8.56 -5.39 -21.26
C ALA A 69 8.57 -3.98 -21.89
N VAL A 70 9.39 -3.78 -22.92
CA VAL A 70 9.51 -2.51 -23.64
C VAL A 70 8.98 -2.68 -25.06
N MET A 71 8.10 -1.80 -25.51
CA MET A 71 7.57 -1.77 -26.87
C MET A 71 7.75 -0.39 -27.48
N THR A 72 8.40 -0.34 -28.64
CA THR A 72 8.70 0.89 -29.38
C THR A 72 7.98 0.87 -30.70
N GLY A 73 7.18 1.90 -30.97
CA GLY A 73 6.49 2.08 -32.24
C GLY A 73 7.44 2.38 -33.40
N GLU A 74 7.05 1.94 -34.59
CA GLU A 74 7.88 2.06 -35.80
C GLU A 74 7.36 3.11 -36.80
N LYS A 75 6.24 3.78 -36.51
CA LYS A 75 5.64 4.76 -37.43
C LYS A 75 6.54 5.98 -37.66
N LYS A 76 7.06 6.55 -36.58
CA LYS A 76 8.10 7.61 -36.60
C LYS A 76 8.84 7.65 -35.26
N PRO A 77 10.07 8.18 -35.23
CA PRO A 77 10.82 8.36 -33.99
C PRO A 77 10.03 9.19 -32.98
N SER A 78 9.95 8.72 -31.74
CA SER A 78 9.32 9.39 -30.61
C SER A 78 9.97 8.92 -29.31
N ASP A 79 10.24 9.85 -28.40
CA ASP A 79 10.70 9.61 -27.03
C ASP A 79 9.53 9.46 -26.03
N LYS A 80 8.34 9.93 -26.39
CA LYS A 80 7.14 9.85 -25.56
C LYS A 80 6.83 8.41 -25.20
N THR A 81 6.69 8.19 -23.90
CA THR A 81 6.55 6.85 -23.34
C THR A 81 5.45 6.84 -22.28
N VAL A 82 4.54 5.88 -22.36
CA VAL A 82 3.59 5.57 -21.28
C VAL A 82 4.11 4.37 -20.51
N VAL A 83 4.08 4.45 -19.18
CA VAL A 83 4.44 3.34 -18.29
C VAL A 83 3.16 2.66 -17.83
N PHE A 84 3.09 1.34 -17.95
CA PHE A 84 2.11 0.51 -17.28
C PHE A 84 2.76 -0.27 -16.15
N ILE A 85 2.04 -0.43 -15.06
CA ILE A 85 2.37 -1.39 -14.01
C ILE A 85 1.16 -2.29 -13.77
N GLY A 86 1.39 -3.40 -13.10
CA GLY A 86 0.34 -4.26 -12.54
C GLY A 86 0.98 -5.30 -11.64
N HIS A 87 0.43 -5.50 -10.45
CA HIS A 87 0.94 -6.49 -9.52
C HIS A 87 0.31 -7.85 -9.78
N THR A 88 1.12 -8.89 -9.62
CA THR A 88 0.72 -10.25 -10.00
C THR A 88 0.53 -11.18 -8.81
N ASP A 89 0.99 -10.75 -7.63
CA ASP A 89 0.74 -11.41 -6.36
C ASP A 89 -0.71 -11.23 -5.91
N THR A 90 -1.15 -12.11 -5.02
CA THR A 90 -2.48 -12.07 -4.41
C THR A 90 -2.36 -12.27 -2.91
N VAL A 91 -3.33 -11.79 -2.13
CA VAL A 91 -3.48 -12.25 -0.75
C VAL A 91 -3.69 -13.78 -0.63
N GLY A 92 -3.61 -14.27 0.60
CA GLY A 92 -3.85 -15.68 0.91
C GLY A 92 -5.24 -16.20 0.53
N ILE A 93 -5.39 -17.53 0.56
CA ILE A 93 -6.64 -18.24 0.23
C ILE A 93 -7.27 -18.93 1.45
N SER A 94 -6.81 -18.63 2.66
CA SER A 94 -7.31 -19.30 3.88
C SER A 94 -8.78 -18.98 4.16
N ASP A 95 -9.26 -17.83 3.71
CA ASP A 95 -10.64 -17.37 3.80
C ASP A 95 -11.63 -18.22 2.98
N TYR A 96 -11.15 -18.94 1.96
CA TYR A 96 -11.95 -19.92 1.21
C TYR A 96 -12.28 -21.19 2.02
N GLY A 97 -11.55 -21.47 3.10
CA GLY A 97 -11.73 -22.67 3.91
C GLY A 97 -11.66 -23.96 3.07
N ASN A 98 -12.73 -24.75 3.07
CA ASN A 98 -12.83 -26.00 2.29
C ASN A 98 -12.79 -25.78 0.77
N LEU A 99 -12.94 -24.55 0.29
CA LEU A 99 -12.91 -24.22 -1.14
C LEU A 99 -11.52 -23.78 -1.63
N ALA A 100 -10.50 -23.76 -0.77
CA ALA A 100 -9.19 -23.19 -1.09
C ALA A 100 -8.53 -23.81 -2.35
N GLU A 101 -8.71 -25.12 -2.60
CA GLU A 101 -8.16 -25.78 -3.79
C GLU A 101 -8.77 -25.30 -5.12
N TYR A 102 -9.94 -24.66 -5.07
CA TYR A 102 -10.67 -24.12 -6.22
C TYR A 102 -10.50 -22.60 -6.37
N ALA A 103 -9.83 -21.93 -5.43
CA ALA A 103 -9.71 -20.46 -5.42
C ALA A 103 -9.13 -19.90 -6.73
N THR A 104 -8.22 -20.63 -7.37
CA THR A 104 -7.58 -20.27 -8.65
C THR A 104 -8.18 -21.02 -9.84
N ARG A 105 -9.39 -21.57 -9.74
CA ARG A 105 -10.06 -22.32 -10.82
C ARG A 105 -11.44 -21.72 -11.09
N PRO A 106 -11.54 -20.61 -11.83
CA PRO A 106 -12.80 -19.87 -11.99
C PRO A 106 -14.00 -20.73 -12.42
N ASP A 107 -13.78 -21.63 -13.38
CA ASP A 107 -14.83 -22.50 -13.92
C ASP A 107 -15.34 -23.54 -12.90
N GLU A 108 -14.46 -24.05 -12.02
CA GLU A 108 -14.85 -25.00 -10.98
C GLU A 108 -15.42 -24.27 -9.75
N LEU A 109 -14.86 -23.10 -9.42
CA LEU A 109 -15.19 -22.33 -8.22
C LEU A 109 -16.65 -21.91 -8.20
N ILE A 110 -17.21 -21.51 -9.34
CA ILE A 110 -18.62 -21.08 -9.43
C ILE A 110 -19.59 -22.19 -9.02
N ASP A 111 -19.27 -23.45 -9.33
CA ASP A 111 -20.11 -24.58 -8.91
C ASP A 111 -19.88 -24.90 -7.43
N LYS A 112 -18.65 -24.81 -6.95
CA LYS A 112 -18.32 -25.02 -5.54
C LYS A 112 -18.90 -23.98 -4.60
N LEU A 113 -19.01 -22.73 -5.03
CA LEU A 113 -19.65 -21.66 -4.26
C LEU A 113 -21.14 -21.96 -3.97
N LYS A 114 -21.82 -22.78 -4.78
CA LYS A 114 -23.21 -23.21 -4.54
C LYS A 114 -23.34 -24.14 -3.34
N GLU A 115 -22.24 -24.77 -2.91
CA GLU A 115 -22.20 -25.71 -1.78
C GLU A 115 -22.09 -25.01 -0.42
N VAL A 116 -21.87 -23.68 -0.40
CA VAL A 116 -21.70 -22.88 0.82
C VAL A 116 -22.79 -21.82 0.98
N SER A 117 -22.88 -21.25 2.19
CA SER A 117 -23.81 -20.16 2.47
C SER A 117 -23.30 -18.86 1.84
N LEU A 118 -24.09 -18.33 0.89
CA LEU A 118 -23.81 -17.06 0.21
C LEU A 118 -24.89 -16.01 0.49
N THR A 119 -24.51 -14.74 0.44
CA THR A 119 -25.45 -13.61 0.45
C THR A 119 -26.33 -13.64 -0.81
N GLN A 120 -27.46 -12.92 -0.78
CA GLN A 120 -28.33 -12.86 -1.95
C GLN A 120 -27.64 -12.17 -3.14
N GLU A 121 -26.85 -11.12 -2.88
CA GLU A 121 -26.09 -10.41 -3.91
C GLU A 121 -25.14 -11.33 -4.67
N VAL A 122 -24.35 -12.16 -3.97
CA VAL A 122 -23.43 -13.10 -4.62
C VAL A 122 -24.19 -14.10 -5.48
N LYS A 123 -25.34 -14.60 -5.02
CA LYS A 123 -26.20 -15.52 -5.79
C LYS A 123 -26.76 -14.87 -7.04
N ASP A 124 -27.18 -13.61 -6.94
CA ASP A 124 -27.70 -12.84 -8.08
C ASP A 124 -26.59 -12.57 -9.11
N ASP A 125 -25.39 -12.20 -8.64
CA ASP A 125 -24.21 -11.99 -9.47
C ASP A 125 -23.81 -13.29 -10.20
N MET A 126 -23.80 -14.44 -9.50
CA MET A 126 -23.58 -15.76 -10.13
C MET A 126 -24.66 -16.10 -11.17
N ALA A 127 -25.94 -15.90 -10.84
CA ALA A 127 -27.05 -16.23 -11.73
C ALA A 127 -27.11 -15.34 -12.97
N SER A 128 -26.56 -14.12 -12.90
CA SER A 128 -26.52 -13.18 -14.02
C SER A 128 -25.64 -13.66 -15.18
N GLY A 129 -24.64 -14.51 -14.90
CA GLY A 129 -23.62 -14.93 -15.87
C GLY A 129 -22.64 -13.83 -16.27
N LYS A 130 -22.71 -12.66 -15.64
CA LYS A 130 -21.85 -11.49 -15.93
C LYS A 130 -20.57 -11.45 -15.12
N TYR A 131 -20.50 -12.20 -14.03
CA TYR A 131 -19.37 -12.20 -13.11
C TYR A 131 -18.51 -13.47 -13.25
N MET A 132 -17.20 -13.30 -13.15
CA MET A 132 -16.23 -14.39 -13.01
C MET A 132 -15.60 -14.35 -11.62
N PHE A 133 -15.52 -15.51 -10.97
CA PHE A 133 -15.03 -15.65 -9.59
C PHE A 133 -13.62 -16.25 -9.59
N GLY A 134 -12.79 -15.85 -8.62
CA GLY A 134 -11.46 -16.43 -8.43
C GLY A 134 -10.55 -15.50 -7.64
N ARG A 135 -9.62 -16.04 -6.85
CA ARG A 135 -8.62 -15.23 -6.16
C ARG A 135 -7.71 -14.57 -7.19
N GLY A 136 -7.64 -13.25 -7.11
CA GLY A 136 -6.86 -12.40 -7.99
C GLY A 136 -7.47 -12.18 -9.37
N ILE A 137 -8.69 -12.67 -9.65
CA ILE A 137 -9.35 -12.35 -10.92
C ILE A 137 -9.72 -10.87 -10.98
N PHE A 138 -10.09 -10.30 -9.83
CA PHE A 138 -10.45 -8.89 -9.72
C PHE A 138 -9.22 -8.06 -9.38
N ASP A 139 -8.41 -8.55 -8.44
CA ASP A 139 -7.27 -7.84 -7.85
C ASP A 139 -5.93 -8.59 -8.05
N MET A 140 -5.17 -8.32 -9.10
CA MET A 140 -5.55 -7.46 -10.24
C MET A 140 -5.29 -8.10 -11.61
N LYS A 141 -5.32 -9.44 -11.70
CA LYS A 141 -4.91 -10.17 -12.93
C LYS A 141 -5.79 -9.88 -14.15
N SER A 142 -7.01 -9.41 -13.96
CA SER A 142 -7.81 -8.89 -15.09
C SER A 142 -7.23 -7.59 -15.65
N GLY A 143 -6.69 -6.71 -14.80
CA GLY A 143 -5.93 -5.53 -15.19
C GLY A 143 -4.67 -5.88 -15.98
N ASP A 144 -3.85 -6.80 -15.46
CA ASP A 144 -2.66 -7.30 -16.17
C ASP A 144 -3.01 -7.85 -17.55
N ALA A 145 -4.09 -8.64 -17.62
CA ALA A 145 -4.56 -9.20 -18.87
C ALA A 145 -4.98 -8.13 -19.89
N ASN A 146 -5.53 -7.00 -19.42
CA ASN A 146 -5.86 -5.86 -20.27
C ASN A 146 -4.58 -5.23 -20.86
N ILE A 147 -3.53 -5.02 -20.04
CA ILE A 147 -2.25 -4.48 -20.53
C ILE A 147 -1.64 -5.41 -21.56
N ILE A 148 -1.48 -6.69 -21.22
CA ILE A 148 -0.86 -7.70 -22.10
C ILE A 148 -1.66 -7.81 -23.40
N GLY A 149 -3.00 -7.85 -23.33
CA GLY A 149 -3.86 -7.92 -24.51
C GLY A 149 -3.77 -6.68 -25.40
N ILE A 150 -3.74 -5.47 -24.82
CA ILE A 150 -3.56 -4.22 -25.57
C ILE A 150 -2.18 -4.19 -26.25
N MET A 151 -1.12 -4.57 -25.53
CA MET A 151 0.23 -4.65 -26.11
C MET A 151 0.28 -5.68 -27.25
N GLU A 152 -0.34 -6.86 -27.08
CA GLU A 152 -0.46 -7.86 -28.14
C GLU A 152 -1.18 -7.29 -29.37
N TYR A 153 -2.27 -6.55 -29.17
CA TYR A 153 -3.02 -5.90 -30.24
C TYR A 153 -2.19 -4.85 -30.99
N ILE A 154 -1.47 -3.99 -30.27
CA ILE A 154 -0.59 -2.97 -30.86
C ILE A 154 0.55 -3.61 -31.64
N SER A 155 1.14 -4.68 -31.10
CA SER A 155 2.27 -5.38 -31.73
C SER A 155 1.96 -5.90 -33.14
N LYS A 156 0.69 -6.24 -33.41
CA LYS A 156 0.22 -6.71 -34.73
C LYS A 156 0.25 -5.62 -35.80
N ASP A 157 0.31 -4.35 -35.42
CA ASP A 157 0.40 -3.20 -36.33
C ASP A 157 1.46 -2.17 -35.85
N ILE A 158 2.60 -2.66 -35.35
CA ILE A 158 3.65 -1.83 -34.76
C ILE A 158 4.18 -0.73 -35.70
N LYS A 159 4.11 -0.98 -37.02
CA LYS A 159 4.48 -0.04 -38.10
C LYS A 159 3.63 1.22 -38.15
N ASN A 160 2.42 1.17 -37.61
CA ASN A 160 1.51 2.32 -37.52
C ASN A 160 1.37 2.85 -36.09
N PHE A 161 2.11 2.29 -35.14
CA PHE A 161 2.17 2.77 -33.77
C PHE A 161 3.31 3.79 -33.59
N GLU A 162 3.04 4.84 -32.83
CA GLU A 162 3.96 5.94 -32.52
C GLU A 162 4.05 6.12 -31.01
N GLY A 163 5.26 6.30 -30.50
CA GLY A 163 5.55 6.36 -29.07
C GLY A 163 6.06 5.02 -28.54
N ASN A 164 6.19 4.93 -27.22
CA ASN A 164 6.71 3.77 -26.54
C ASN A 164 5.82 3.37 -25.37
N ILE A 165 5.88 2.08 -25.02
CA ILE A 165 5.23 1.49 -23.86
C ILE A 165 6.32 0.80 -23.05
N VAL A 166 6.35 1.05 -21.75
CA VAL A 166 7.09 0.21 -20.79
C VAL A 166 6.06 -0.41 -19.88
N PHE A 167 6.07 -1.72 -19.74
CA PHE A 167 5.24 -2.45 -18.78
C PHE A 167 6.13 -3.18 -17.78
N ALA A 168 5.75 -3.13 -16.50
CA ALA A 168 6.29 -4.02 -15.49
C ALA A 168 5.17 -4.80 -14.80
N ALA A 169 5.28 -6.13 -14.84
CA ALA A 169 4.54 -7.01 -13.95
C ALA A 169 5.32 -7.14 -12.65
N VAL A 170 4.82 -6.50 -11.60
CA VAL A 170 5.49 -6.41 -10.30
C VAL A 170 4.98 -7.48 -9.34
N CYS A 171 5.72 -7.69 -8.27
CA CYS A 171 5.42 -8.63 -7.20
C CYS A 171 5.40 -7.88 -5.86
N ASP A 172 4.86 -8.53 -4.84
CA ASP A 172 4.84 -8.09 -3.45
C ASP A 172 4.02 -6.82 -3.15
N GLU A 173 3.08 -6.39 -4.01
CA GLU A 173 2.26 -5.20 -3.73
C GLU A 173 1.49 -5.37 -2.43
N GLU A 174 0.89 -6.56 -2.25
CA GLU A 174 0.06 -6.92 -1.09
C GLU A 174 0.88 -7.03 0.21
N GLY A 175 2.21 -6.98 0.09
CA GLY A 175 3.19 -7.08 1.15
C GLY A 175 3.87 -5.74 1.43
N ASN A 176 5.02 -5.51 0.81
CA ASN A 176 5.86 -4.33 1.01
C ASN A 176 6.30 -3.65 -0.31
N SER A 177 5.63 -3.98 -1.42
CA SER A 177 5.85 -3.43 -2.77
C SER A 177 7.27 -3.58 -3.32
N GLN A 178 7.99 -4.65 -2.95
CA GLN A 178 9.40 -4.80 -3.34
C GLN A 178 9.59 -4.89 -4.87
N GLY A 179 8.60 -5.38 -5.61
CA GLY A 179 8.64 -5.37 -7.06
C GLY A 179 8.65 -3.96 -7.64
N MET A 180 7.73 -3.10 -7.19
CA MET A 180 7.69 -1.70 -7.63
C MET A 180 8.92 -0.90 -7.17
N LEU A 181 9.39 -1.12 -5.93
CA LEU A 181 10.63 -0.50 -5.44
C LEU A 181 11.87 -0.94 -6.25
N THR A 182 11.85 -2.15 -6.81
CA THR A 182 12.87 -2.63 -7.77
C THR A 182 12.71 -1.97 -9.14
N PHE A 183 11.48 -1.67 -9.56
CA PHE A 183 11.20 -1.09 -10.86
C PHE A 183 11.53 0.40 -10.97
N VAL A 184 11.42 1.18 -9.88
CA VAL A 184 11.70 2.63 -9.90
C VAL A 184 13.13 2.93 -10.39
N PRO A 185 14.22 2.35 -9.84
CA PRO A 185 15.56 2.55 -10.38
C PRO A 185 15.73 2.02 -11.81
N GLU A 186 14.98 0.98 -12.17
CA GLU A 186 15.01 0.41 -13.52
C GLU A 186 14.39 1.35 -14.57
N LEU A 187 13.36 2.12 -14.21
CA LEU A 187 12.83 3.18 -15.06
C LEU A 187 13.88 4.27 -15.32
N ILE A 188 14.66 4.66 -14.30
CA ILE A 188 15.78 5.60 -14.51
C ILE A 188 16.81 5.03 -15.49
N ARG A 189 17.21 3.77 -15.31
CA ARG A 189 18.12 3.08 -16.24
C ARG A 189 17.57 3.02 -17.67
N LEU A 190 16.27 2.78 -17.84
CA LEU A 190 15.60 2.73 -19.14
C LEU A 190 15.53 4.11 -19.81
N LYS A 191 15.22 5.16 -19.03
CA LYS A 191 15.26 6.57 -19.47
C LYS A 191 16.64 6.94 -19.99
N GLU A 192 17.71 6.61 -19.27
CA GLU A 192 19.08 6.86 -19.69
C GLU A 192 19.48 6.06 -20.94
N LYS A 193 19.11 4.77 -20.98
CA LYS A 193 19.48 3.86 -22.08
C LYS A 193 18.78 4.21 -23.40
N PHE A 194 17.50 4.55 -23.35
CA PHE A 194 16.66 4.71 -24.55
C PHE A 194 16.24 6.16 -24.82
N GLY A 195 16.50 7.10 -23.90
CA GLY A 195 16.11 8.50 -24.03
C GLY A 195 14.61 8.72 -23.89
N PHE A 196 13.91 7.90 -23.09
CA PHE A 196 12.47 7.99 -22.93
C PHE A 196 12.04 9.25 -22.17
N ASP A 197 10.97 9.89 -22.65
CA ASP A 197 10.20 10.89 -21.90
C ASP A 197 8.90 10.26 -21.40
N TYR A 198 8.93 9.76 -20.16
CA TYR A 198 7.77 9.18 -19.49
C TYR A 198 6.70 10.23 -19.25
N GLN A 199 5.52 10.05 -19.85
CA GLN A 199 4.43 11.03 -19.77
C GLN A 199 3.53 10.80 -18.54
N ALA A 200 3.23 9.54 -18.24
CA ALA A 200 2.40 9.13 -17.11
C ALA A 200 2.64 7.65 -16.79
N MET A 201 2.26 7.24 -15.57
CA MET A 201 2.15 5.84 -15.16
C MET A 201 0.68 5.46 -15.02
N LEU A 202 0.28 4.38 -15.66
CA LEU A 202 -1.08 3.87 -15.65
C LEU A 202 -1.10 2.50 -14.99
N ASP A 203 -2.07 2.30 -14.11
CA ASP A 203 -2.33 1.03 -13.44
C ASP A 203 -3.79 0.64 -13.69
N PRO A 204 -4.10 -0.55 -14.19
CA PRO A 204 -5.46 -1.03 -14.31
C PRO A 204 -5.84 -1.93 -13.14
N ASP A 205 -5.58 -1.45 -11.92
CA ASP A 205 -5.89 -2.15 -10.68
C ASP A 205 -7.42 -2.30 -10.51
N TYR A 206 -7.93 -2.75 -9.38
CA TYR A 206 -9.35 -2.94 -9.21
C TYR A 206 -10.05 -1.63 -8.80
N ILE A 207 -11.24 -1.40 -9.36
CA ILE A 207 -12.15 -0.32 -8.97
C ILE A 207 -13.47 -0.89 -8.47
N ALA A 208 -13.91 -0.38 -7.32
CA ALA A 208 -15.12 -0.80 -6.63
C ALA A 208 -16.13 0.35 -6.52
N PRO A 209 -17.44 0.05 -6.34
CA PRO A 209 -18.44 1.07 -6.00
C PRO A 209 -18.02 1.86 -4.75
N ALA A 210 -18.19 3.19 -4.75
CA ALA A 210 -17.81 3.99 -3.57
C ALA A 210 -18.72 3.73 -2.36
N TYR A 211 -19.93 3.23 -2.59
CA TYR A 211 -20.88 2.81 -1.57
C TYR A 211 -21.87 1.78 -2.16
N PRO A 212 -22.58 1.00 -1.32
CA PRO A 212 -23.57 0.04 -1.80
C PRO A 212 -24.64 0.71 -2.68
N GLY A 213 -24.79 0.22 -3.91
CA GLY A 213 -25.76 0.74 -4.89
C GLY A 213 -25.29 1.96 -5.70
N ASP A 214 -24.02 2.37 -5.60
CA ASP A 214 -23.46 3.41 -6.45
C ASP A 214 -23.43 2.99 -7.93
N PRO A 215 -24.09 3.73 -8.84
CA PRO A 215 -24.15 3.37 -10.26
C PRO A 215 -22.93 3.87 -11.07
N ASN A 216 -22.02 4.62 -10.46
CA ASN A 216 -20.86 5.18 -11.15
C ASN A 216 -19.71 4.17 -11.21
N VAL A 217 -18.91 4.29 -12.27
CA VAL A 217 -17.63 3.59 -12.40
C VAL A 217 -16.53 4.63 -12.51
N TYR A 218 -15.61 4.64 -11.55
CA TYR A 218 -14.63 5.72 -11.36
C TYR A 218 -13.27 5.35 -11.93
N GLN A 219 -12.68 6.29 -12.67
CA GLN A 219 -11.26 6.30 -13.00
C GLN A 219 -10.56 7.34 -12.14
N TYR A 220 -9.41 6.98 -11.58
CA TYR A 220 -8.71 7.81 -10.61
C TYR A 220 -7.46 8.38 -11.25
N ILE A 221 -7.21 9.67 -11.06
CA ILE A 221 -6.01 10.36 -11.56
C ILE A 221 -5.08 10.71 -10.40
N GLY A 222 -4.79 9.72 -9.57
CA GLY A 222 -4.08 9.93 -8.32
C GLY A 222 -4.37 8.80 -7.35
N THR A 223 -3.59 8.72 -6.29
CA THR A 223 -3.69 7.64 -5.30
C THR A 223 -3.58 8.19 -3.89
N VAL A 224 -4.33 7.57 -2.97
CA VAL A 224 -4.24 7.85 -1.55
C VAL A 224 -2.88 7.41 -1.02
N GLY A 225 -2.30 8.21 -0.13
CA GLY A 225 -1.09 7.83 0.59
C GLY A 225 -1.41 7.08 1.87
N LYS A 226 -0.41 6.40 2.42
CA LYS A 226 -0.52 5.64 3.67
C LYS A 226 0.71 5.84 4.53
N LEU A 227 0.47 6.16 5.79
CA LEU A 227 1.44 6.16 6.88
C LEU A 227 0.95 5.25 8.01
N MET A 228 1.89 4.74 8.82
CA MET A 228 1.54 3.99 10.03
C MET A 228 2.13 4.64 11.30
N PRO A 229 1.50 5.72 11.79
CA PRO A 229 1.90 6.30 13.07
C PRO A 229 1.71 5.28 14.18
N THR A 230 2.75 5.12 14.98
CA THR A 230 2.91 4.09 15.98
C THR A 230 3.31 4.69 17.30
N PHE A 231 2.73 4.16 18.36
CA PHE A 231 2.93 4.55 19.73
C PHE A 231 3.58 3.39 20.49
N TYR A 232 4.83 3.57 20.90
CA TYR A 232 5.48 2.69 21.88
C TYR A 232 5.34 3.34 23.26
N ILE A 233 4.56 2.68 24.11
CA ILE A 233 4.10 3.22 25.39
C ILE A 233 4.92 2.58 26.49
N VAL A 234 5.67 3.38 27.24
CA VAL A 234 6.42 2.94 28.43
C VAL A 234 5.64 3.36 29.67
N GLY A 235 5.09 2.37 30.39
CA GLY A 235 4.39 2.56 31.65
C GLY A 235 5.33 2.43 32.85
N LYS A 236 4.76 2.04 34.00
CA LYS A 236 5.52 1.72 35.20
C LYS A 236 5.00 0.46 35.86
N GLU A 237 5.84 -0.56 35.97
CA GLU A 237 5.51 -1.82 36.62
C GLU A 237 5.18 -1.65 38.10
N THR A 238 4.23 -2.45 38.59
CA THR A 238 3.89 -2.61 40.00
C THR A 238 3.28 -3.99 40.22
N HIS A 239 3.22 -4.44 41.47
CA HIS A 239 2.44 -5.61 41.85
C HIS A 239 0.94 -5.29 41.71
N VAL A 240 0.11 -6.24 41.26
CA VAL A 240 -1.34 -6.03 41.07
C VAL A 240 -2.07 -5.64 42.37
N GLY A 241 -1.54 -6.03 43.52
CA GLY A 241 -2.05 -5.60 44.83
C GLY A 241 -1.73 -4.14 45.20
N GLU A 242 -0.85 -3.49 44.44
CA GLU A 242 -0.42 -2.09 44.58
C GLU A 242 -0.69 -1.34 43.26
N SER A 243 -1.85 -1.56 42.65
CA SER A 243 -2.19 -1.12 41.30
C SER A 243 -1.99 0.39 41.04
N PHE A 244 -2.17 1.24 42.06
CA PHE A 244 -1.95 2.69 41.96
C PHE A 244 -0.47 3.13 42.06
N SER A 245 0.44 2.24 42.47
CA SER A 245 1.89 2.49 42.51
C SER A 245 2.57 2.36 41.14
N GLY A 246 1.83 1.93 40.11
CA GLY A 246 2.31 1.82 38.74
C GLY A 246 1.48 2.68 37.79
N LEU A 247 1.81 2.55 36.50
CA LEU A 247 1.10 3.21 35.40
C LEU A 247 0.91 2.19 34.28
N ASP A 248 -0.33 1.79 34.05
CA ASP A 248 -0.68 0.76 33.08
C ASP A 248 -0.62 1.32 31.64
N PRO A 249 0.33 0.85 30.79
CA PRO A 249 0.44 1.33 29.42
C PRO A 249 -0.80 0.96 28.58
N ASN A 250 -1.58 -0.06 28.97
CA ASN A 250 -2.82 -0.41 28.28
C ASN A 250 -3.90 0.66 28.42
N GLN A 251 -3.92 1.40 29.54
CA GLN A 251 -4.86 2.50 29.73
C GLN A 251 -4.55 3.67 28.79
N ILE A 252 -3.26 3.94 28.56
CA ILE A 252 -2.80 4.96 27.60
C ILE A 252 -3.14 4.52 26.17
N ALA A 253 -2.86 3.26 25.82
CA ALA A 253 -3.22 2.71 24.51
C ALA A 253 -4.72 2.83 24.25
N ALA A 254 -5.57 2.48 25.23
CA ALA A 254 -7.01 2.56 25.10
C ALA A 254 -7.52 4.00 24.87
N GLU A 255 -6.92 4.99 25.55
CA GLU A 255 -7.31 6.41 25.35
C GLU A 255 -6.90 6.91 23.96
N ILE A 256 -5.71 6.54 23.47
CA ILE A 256 -5.26 6.89 22.11
C ILE A 256 -6.20 6.24 21.07
N THR A 257 -6.52 4.96 21.22
CA THR A 257 -7.47 4.26 20.35
C THR A 257 -8.83 4.94 20.37
N ARG A 258 -9.36 5.32 21.55
CA ARG A 258 -10.63 6.04 21.67
C ARG A 258 -10.61 7.39 20.94
N ARG A 259 -9.47 8.10 20.94
CA ARG A 259 -9.31 9.44 20.36
C ARG A 259 -9.15 9.41 18.83
N VAL A 260 -8.37 8.46 18.32
CA VAL A 260 -7.90 8.44 16.93
C VAL A 260 -8.74 7.53 16.04
N ASN A 261 -9.16 6.37 16.55
CA ASN A 261 -9.77 5.33 15.72
C ASN A 261 -11.10 5.78 15.10
N LEU A 262 -11.17 5.71 13.78
CA LEU A 262 -12.33 6.10 12.95
C LEU A 262 -12.79 7.55 13.19
N ASN A 263 -11.89 8.44 13.62
CA ASN A 263 -12.21 9.84 13.86
C ASN A 263 -11.88 10.71 12.62
N PRO A 264 -12.88 11.33 11.96
CA PRO A 264 -12.67 12.15 10.76
C PRO A 264 -11.87 13.44 10.96
N GLU A 265 -11.61 13.86 12.21
CA GLU A 265 -10.69 14.97 12.48
C GLU A 265 -9.26 14.70 11.96
N PHE A 266 -8.93 13.42 11.77
CA PHE A 266 -7.66 12.98 11.21
C PHE A 266 -7.69 12.75 9.69
N SER A 267 -8.79 13.06 9.02
CA SER A 267 -8.89 12.94 7.57
C SER A 267 -8.43 14.22 6.87
N ASP A 268 -7.65 14.07 5.81
CA ASP A 268 -7.42 15.11 4.81
C ASP A 268 -8.68 15.36 3.98
N VAL A 269 -8.86 16.62 3.57
CA VAL A 269 -9.90 17.05 2.63
C VAL A 269 -9.23 17.83 1.49
N VAL A 270 -9.33 17.33 0.27
CA VAL A 270 -8.77 17.94 -0.95
C VAL A 270 -9.84 17.92 -2.03
N GLU A 271 -10.18 19.09 -2.57
CA GLU A 271 -11.22 19.26 -3.61
C GLU A 271 -12.58 18.60 -3.30
N GLY A 272 -12.93 18.48 -2.02
CA GLY A 272 -14.17 17.84 -1.56
C GLY A 272 -14.10 16.32 -1.45
N GLU A 273 -12.98 15.69 -1.82
CA GLU A 273 -12.67 14.29 -1.52
C GLU A 273 -12.02 14.18 -0.14
N VAL A 274 -12.43 13.17 0.62
CA VAL A 274 -12.04 12.99 2.03
C VAL A 274 -11.39 11.62 2.19
N THR A 275 -10.22 11.59 2.83
CA THR A 275 -9.56 10.33 3.19
C THR A 275 -10.38 9.55 4.23
N LEU A 276 -10.28 8.21 4.19
CA LEU A 276 -10.79 7.40 5.28
C LEU A 276 -10.06 7.77 6.60
N PRO A 277 -10.78 7.87 7.72
CA PRO A 277 -10.15 8.19 9.00
C PRO A 277 -9.21 7.05 9.44
N PRO A 278 -8.22 7.33 10.28
CA PRO A 278 -7.28 6.32 10.73
C PRO A 278 -7.97 5.16 11.46
N ILE A 279 -7.49 3.95 11.24
CA ILE A 279 -8.03 2.75 11.89
C ILE A 279 -6.91 1.94 12.52
N THR A 280 -7.18 1.40 13.71
CA THR A 280 -6.22 0.58 14.46
C THR A 280 -5.92 -0.70 13.70
N LEU A 281 -4.64 -0.96 13.41
CA LEU A 281 -4.20 -2.23 12.82
C LEU A 281 -3.66 -3.20 13.87
N LYS A 282 -3.04 -2.69 14.93
CA LYS A 282 -2.48 -3.51 16.03
C LYS A 282 -2.50 -2.74 17.33
N GLN A 283 -2.93 -3.42 18.40
CA GLN A 283 -2.80 -2.95 19.78
C GLN A 283 -2.47 -4.15 20.67
N ARG A 284 -1.34 -4.11 21.40
CA ARG A 284 -1.02 -5.14 22.40
C ARG A 284 -0.08 -4.63 23.50
N ASP A 285 -0.13 -5.25 24.67
CA ASP A 285 0.97 -5.15 25.63
C ASP A 285 2.19 -5.99 25.19
N LEU A 286 3.36 -5.66 25.72
CA LEU A 286 4.62 -6.35 25.41
C LEU A 286 5.09 -7.26 26.56
N LYS A 287 4.19 -7.66 27.47
CA LYS A 287 4.53 -8.58 28.55
C LYS A 287 4.62 -10.01 27.98
N PRO A 288 5.76 -10.71 28.11
CA PRO A 288 5.92 -12.02 27.47
C PRO A 288 5.15 -13.12 28.18
N GLU A 289 5.09 -13.06 29.52
CA GLU A 289 4.52 -14.11 30.36
C GLU A 289 3.49 -13.59 31.36
N TYR A 290 2.65 -14.51 31.85
CA TYR A 290 1.75 -14.22 32.96
C TYR A 290 2.53 -14.10 34.29
N SER A 291 2.18 -13.07 35.07
CA SER A 291 2.63 -12.86 36.45
C SER A 291 1.74 -11.81 37.13
N VAL A 292 1.86 -11.66 38.45
CA VAL A 292 1.18 -10.64 39.27
C VAL A 292 1.76 -9.23 39.13
N GLN A 293 2.61 -8.99 38.13
CA GLN A 293 3.12 -7.67 37.75
C GLN A 293 2.27 -7.09 36.61
N ILE A 294 1.92 -5.81 36.63
CA ILE A 294 1.27 -5.19 35.46
C ILE A 294 2.24 -5.08 34.27
N ALA A 295 1.73 -4.91 33.05
CA ALA A 295 2.58 -4.69 31.89
C ALA A 295 3.40 -3.40 32.05
N SER A 296 4.66 -3.42 31.62
CA SER A 296 5.53 -2.23 31.63
C SER A 296 5.53 -1.49 30.30
N LYS A 297 5.12 -2.14 29.21
CA LYS A 297 5.13 -1.57 27.86
C LYS A 297 3.93 -2.05 27.03
N ALA A 298 3.50 -1.22 26.08
CA ALA A 298 2.52 -1.57 25.06
C ALA A 298 2.88 -0.92 23.71
N ILE A 299 2.28 -1.43 22.64
CA ILE A 299 2.38 -0.87 21.29
C ILE A 299 0.98 -0.73 20.67
N LEU A 300 0.80 0.34 19.90
CA LEU A 300 -0.40 0.64 19.14
C LEU A 300 0.00 1.32 17.82
N PHE A 301 -0.58 0.91 16.68
CA PHE A 301 -0.44 1.66 15.42
C PHE A 301 -1.69 1.64 14.56
N PHE A 302 -1.78 2.66 13.71
CA PHE A 302 -2.92 2.92 12.85
C PHE A 302 -2.53 2.81 11.38
N ASN A 303 -3.47 2.44 10.52
CA ASN A 303 -3.44 2.83 9.12
C ASN A 303 -3.90 4.29 9.04
N TYR A 304 -3.08 5.19 8.49
CA TYR A 304 -3.39 6.61 8.37
C TYR A 304 -3.33 7.01 6.88
N ALA A 305 -4.48 7.32 6.29
CA ALA A 305 -4.59 7.70 4.89
C ALA A 305 -4.29 9.21 4.70
N THR A 306 -3.67 9.58 3.58
CA THR A 306 -3.34 10.98 3.27
C THR A 306 -3.73 11.34 1.84
N HIS A 307 -4.28 12.54 1.63
CA HIS A 307 -4.40 13.19 0.31
C HIS A 307 -3.47 14.39 0.18
N SER A 308 -3.02 14.96 1.31
CA SER A 308 -2.17 16.16 1.35
C SER A 308 -1.22 16.20 2.55
N SER A 309 -1.54 15.53 3.66
CA SER A 309 -0.68 15.52 4.85
C SER A 309 0.68 14.86 4.56
N THR A 310 1.76 15.55 4.91
CA THR A 310 3.12 15.01 4.82
C THR A 310 3.45 14.12 6.01
N PRO A 311 4.51 13.28 5.95
CA PRO A 311 5.01 12.56 7.12
C PRO A 311 5.29 13.47 8.34
N ALA A 312 5.74 14.71 8.11
CA ALA A 312 5.99 15.67 9.17
C ALA A 312 4.68 16.14 9.83
N ASP A 313 3.65 16.45 9.05
CA ASP A 313 2.34 16.87 9.56
C ASP A 313 1.70 15.77 10.41
N VAL A 314 1.72 14.53 9.92
CA VAL A 314 1.18 13.38 10.64
C VAL A 314 1.96 13.14 11.92
N MET A 315 3.29 13.19 11.89
CA MET A 315 4.12 13.01 13.10
C MET A 315 3.81 14.07 14.17
N ASN A 316 3.75 15.35 13.79
CA ASN A 316 3.44 16.44 14.71
C ASN A 316 2.05 16.24 15.35
N LYS A 317 1.04 15.96 14.52
CA LYS A 317 -0.34 15.72 14.97
C LYS A 317 -0.44 14.53 15.93
N MET A 318 0.30 13.45 15.66
CA MET A 318 0.30 12.25 16.50
C MET A 318 1.07 12.43 17.83
N VAL A 319 2.14 13.23 17.84
CA VAL A 319 2.85 13.61 19.08
C VAL A 319 1.94 14.46 19.97
N GLU A 320 1.27 15.47 19.41
CA GLU A 320 0.34 16.33 20.15
C GLU A 320 -0.85 15.53 20.69
N THR A 321 -1.45 14.67 19.86
CA THR A 321 -2.57 13.81 20.26
C THR A 321 -2.15 12.81 21.34
N GLY A 322 -0.94 12.24 21.21
CA GLY A 322 -0.38 11.34 22.22
C GLY A 322 -0.20 12.02 23.57
N GLN A 323 0.29 13.27 23.56
CA GLN A 323 0.43 14.08 24.76
C GLN A 323 -0.92 14.35 25.42
N GLU A 324 -1.92 14.80 24.65
CA GLU A 324 -3.29 15.02 25.12
C GLU A 324 -3.86 13.75 25.78
N CYS A 325 -3.74 12.60 25.11
CA CYS A 325 -4.25 11.33 25.63
C CYS A 325 -3.55 10.91 26.93
N PHE A 326 -2.23 11.11 27.02
CA PHE A 326 -1.48 10.77 28.21
C PHE A 326 -1.86 11.70 29.38
N GLU A 327 -2.06 13.00 29.14
CA GLU A 327 -2.56 13.94 30.14
C GLU A 327 -3.95 13.54 30.66
N ASN A 328 -4.86 13.17 29.77
CA ASN A 328 -6.19 12.69 30.13
C ASN A 328 -6.14 11.43 31.02
N VAL A 329 -5.24 10.49 30.71
CA VAL A 329 -5.05 9.29 31.54
C VAL A 329 -4.49 9.62 32.91
N VAL A 330 -3.50 10.50 33.01
CA VAL A 330 -2.94 10.93 34.31
C VAL A 330 -4.00 11.65 35.15
N ALA A 331 -4.83 12.49 34.54
CA ALA A 331 -5.94 13.16 35.23
C ALA A 331 -6.98 12.15 35.74
N ALA A 332 -7.45 11.26 34.87
CA ALA A 332 -8.42 10.23 35.23
C ALA A 332 -7.89 9.26 36.30
N LEU A 333 -6.60 8.94 36.26
CA LEU A 333 -5.96 8.08 37.26
C LEU A 333 -5.92 8.75 38.65
N ASN A 334 -5.63 10.05 38.71
CA ASN A 334 -5.67 10.81 39.97
C ASN A 334 -7.09 10.91 40.53
N GLU A 335 -8.10 11.18 39.70
CA GLU A 335 -9.52 11.21 40.12
C GLU A 335 -9.94 9.85 40.74
N ARG A 336 -9.58 8.75 40.06
CA ARG A 336 -9.88 7.40 40.54
C ARG A 336 -9.13 7.08 41.82
N TYR A 337 -7.89 7.51 41.95
CA TYR A 337 -7.07 7.29 43.14
C TYR A 337 -7.62 8.06 44.34
N GLU A 338 -8.02 9.32 44.16
CA GLU A 338 -8.66 10.13 45.20
C GLU A 338 -9.93 9.44 45.72
N LYS A 339 -10.80 9.00 44.80
CA LYS A 339 -12.00 8.23 45.16
C LYS A 339 -11.69 6.95 45.93
N PHE A 340 -10.67 6.19 45.51
CA PHE A 340 -10.24 4.98 46.20
C PHE A 340 -9.68 5.28 47.60
N CYS A 341 -8.88 6.35 47.76
CA CYS A 341 -8.38 6.80 49.05
C CYS A 341 -9.54 7.12 50.00
N HIS A 342 -10.57 7.86 49.54
CA HIS A 342 -11.76 8.13 50.33
C HIS A 342 -12.49 6.85 50.75
N MET A 343 -12.68 5.89 49.83
CA MET A 343 -13.34 4.61 50.14
C MET A 343 -12.55 3.74 51.12
N SER A 344 -11.21 3.82 51.08
CA SER A 344 -10.31 3.01 51.90
C SER A 344 -9.87 3.68 53.20
N GLY A 345 -10.35 4.90 53.48
CA GLY A 345 -9.98 5.69 54.66
C GLY A 345 -8.50 6.13 54.65
N ARG A 346 -7.92 6.35 53.47
CA ARG A 346 -6.54 6.80 53.28
C ARG A 346 -6.49 8.27 52.89
N ASP A 347 -5.42 8.95 53.27
CA ASP A 347 -5.15 10.30 52.80
C ASP A 347 -4.79 10.28 51.31
N TYR A 348 -5.45 11.14 50.54
CA TYR A 348 -5.10 11.33 49.13
C TYR A 348 -3.81 12.14 48.97
N LYS A 349 -2.95 11.67 48.08
CA LYS A 349 -1.82 12.43 47.52
C LYS A 349 -1.80 12.19 46.02
N ALA A 350 -1.60 13.24 45.24
CA ALA A 350 -1.49 13.12 43.80
C ALA A 350 -0.38 12.13 43.42
N LEU A 351 -0.67 11.27 42.45
CA LEU A 351 0.29 10.30 41.92
C LEU A 351 1.42 11.04 41.18
N PRO A 352 2.65 10.49 41.17
CA PRO A 352 3.83 11.20 40.68
C PRO A 352 3.93 11.26 39.14
N TRP A 353 2.95 10.69 38.43
CA TRP A 353 3.01 10.55 36.98
C TRP A 353 2.84 11.89 36.28
N LYS A 354 3.67 12.12 35.26
CA LYS A 354 3.61 13.27 34.37
C LYS A 354 3.54 12.77 32.95
N ALA A 355 2.61 13.32 32.17
CA ALA A 355 2.49 13.02 30.76
C ALA A 355 3.73 13.52 30.01
N ARG A 356 4.33 12.62 29.21
CA ARG A 356 5.53 12.88 28.43
C ARG A 356 5.43 12.14 27.11
N THR A 357 5.41 12.90 26.03
CA THR A 357 5.38 12.36 24.67
C THR A 357 6.52 12.94 23.86
N MET A 358 7.15 12.11 23.04
CA MET A 358 8.22 12.53 22.16
C MET A 358 8.27 11.68 20.90
N SER A 359 8.89 12.21 19.85
CA SER A 359 9.15 11.45 18.63
C SER A 359 10.34 10.49 18.83
N PHE A 360 10.49 9.50 17.94
CA PHE A 360 11.67 8.65 17.94
C PHE A 360 12.96 9.44 17.68
N ASP A 361 12.92 10.46 16.80
CA ASP A 361 14.07 11.35 16.61
C ASP A 361 14.47 12.08 17.90
N SER A 362 13.47 12.55 18.66
CA SER A 362 13.71 13.17 19.97
C SER A 362 14.32 12.18 20.96
N LEU A 363 13.84 10.92 20.98
CA LEU A 363 14.44 9.87 21.79
C LEU A 363 15.91 9.64 21.42
N VAL A 364 16.22 9.47 20.12
CA VAL A 364 17.60 9.31 19.64
C VAL A 364 18.46 10.50 20.09
N SER A 365 17.94 11.72 19.99
CA SER A 365 18.63 12.93 20.43
C SER A 365 18.91 12.94 21.95
N GLU A 366 17.98 12.48 22.80
CA GLU A 366 18.24 12.37 24.24
C GLU A 366 19.26 11.28 24.58
N VAL A 367 19.17 10.10 23.94
CA VAL A 367 20.14 9.02 24.16
C VAL A 367 21.53 9.41 23.65
N ARG A 368 21.62 10.14 22.54
CA ARG A 368 22.90 10.62 21.98
C ARG A 368 23.64 11.53 22.95
N LYS A 369 22.95 12.31 23.79
CA LYS A 369 23.59 13.14 24.83
C LYS A 369 24.32 12.30 25.90
N GLU A 370 23.89 11.06 26.12
CA GLU A 370 24.48 10.16 27.11
C GLU A 370 25.55 9.23 26.50
N ILE A 371 25.31 8.73 25.30
CA ILE A 371 26.16 7.73 24.64
C ILE A 371 27.23 8.36 23.73
N GLY A 372 26.95 9.53 23.15
CA GLY A 372 27.79 10.19 22.16
C GLY A 372 27.62 9.64 20.73
N ASP A 373 28.56 10.00 19.85
CA ASP A 373 28.46 9.81 18.39
C ASP A 373 28.40 8.34 17.93
N GLY A 374 28.74 7.38 18.80
CA GLY A 374 28.68 5.94 18.48
C GLY A 374 27.25 5.37 18.44
N LEU A 375 26.24 6.13 18.86
CA LEU A 375 24.85 5.64 18.93
C LEU A 375 24.30 5.19 17.56
N ASP A 376 24.58 5.94 16.49
CA ASP A 376 24.01 5.65 15.17
C ASP A 376 24.54 4.32 14.61
N ASP A 377 25.83 4.04 14.83
CA ASP A 377 26.45 2.75 14.48
C ASP A 377 25.85 1.60 15.31
N MET A 378 25.58 1.83 16.59
CA MET A 378 24.93 0.85 17.46
C MET A 378 23.50 0.52 16.98
N ILE A 379 22.72 1.54 16.61
CA ILE A 379 21.36 1.36 16.06
C ILE A 379 21.41 0.58 14.75
N LYS A 380 22.32 0.96 13.84
CA LYS A 380 22.49 0.29 12.54
C LYS A 380 22.93 -1.16 12.69
N ALA A 381 23.85 -1.45 13.63
CA ALA A 381 24.28 -2.81 13.93
C ALA A 381 23.14 -3.66 14.48
N TYR A 382 22.35 -3.11 15.41
CA TYR A 382 21.18 -3.80 15.97
C TYR A 382 20.10 -4.06 14.90
N ALA A 383 19.81 -3.07 14.04
CA ALA A 383 18.86 -3.22 12.94
C ALA A 383 19.29 -4.33 11.95
N LYS A 384 20.59 -4.42 11.62
CA LYS A 384 21.13 -5.51 10.80
C LYS A 384 21.05 -6.88 11.49
N ASP A 385 21.19 -6.92 12.80
CA ASP A 385 21.13 -8.19 13.53
C ASP A 385 19.70 -8.72 13.63
N ILE A 386 18.74 -7.86 14.01
CA ILE A 386 17.33 -8.26 14.12
C ILE A 386 16.72 -8.65 12.76
N MET A 387 17.25 -8.13 11.64
CA MET A 387 16.83 -8.53 10.29
C MET A 387 17.01 -10.03 10.03
N LYS A 388 17.96 -10.69 10.69
CA LYS A 388 18.22 -12.13 10.56
C LYS A 388 17.18 -12.99 11.26
N ASP A 389 16.36 -12.41 12.13
CA ASP A 389 15.33 -13.13 12.87
C ASP A 389 14.05 -13.22 12.03
N SER A 390 13.78 -14.42 11.52
CA SER A 390 12.62 -14.70 10.67
C SER A 390 11.29 -14.74 11.44
N ARG A 391 11.30 -14.62 12.77
CA ARG A 391 10.08 -14.58 13.59
C ARG A 391 9.38 -13.23 13.56
N TYR A 392 10.06 -12.19 13.11
CA TYR A 392 9.59 -10.81 13.14
C TYR A 392 9.45 -10.27 11.72
N ASP A 393 8.30 -9.66 11.45
CA ASP A 393 8.10 -8.87 10.23
C ASP A 393 8.79 -7.49 10.35
N ALA A 394 8.70 -6.67 9.30
CA ALA A 394 9.29 -5.32 9.31
C ALA A 394 8.75 -4.46 10.47
N ARG A 395 7.46 -4.59 10.82
CA ARG A 395 6.80 -3.80 11.88
C ARG A 395 7.35 -4.15 13.26
N ASP A 396 7.48 -5.45 13.55
CA ASP A 396 8.06 -5.95 14.79
C ASP A 396 9.55 -5.58 14.90
N LYS A 397 10.30 -5.65 13.78
CA LYS A 397 11.71 -5.25 13.74
C LYS A 397 11.90 -3.75 14.00
N THR A 398 11.08 -2.89 13.41
CA THR A 398 11.07 -1.45 13.70
C THR A 398 10.78 -1.17 15.17
N MET A 399 9.76 -1.82 15.77
CA MET A 399 9.50 -1.70 17.21
C MET A 399 10.72 -2.13 18.05
N LYS A 400 11.41 -3.22 17.66
CA LYS A 400 12.59 -3.70 18.37
C LYS A 400 13.74 -2.68 18.36
N VAL A 401 13.87 -1.88 17.32
CA VAL A 401 14.85 -0.76 17.28
C VAL A 401 14.47 0.31 18.30
N VAL A 402 13.19 0.70 18.39
CA VAL A 402 12.71 1.66 19.42
C VAL A 402 12.98 1.13 20.83
N GLU A 403 12.65 -0.15 21.07
CA GLU A 403 12.91 -0.80 22.35
C GLU A 403 14.39 -0.80 22.71
N TYR A 404 15.26 -1.07 21.73
CA TYR A 404 16.72 -1.04 21.91
C TYR A 404 17.22 0.37 22.26
N VAL A 405 16.86 1.40 21.49
CA VAL A 405 17.28 2.78 21.78
C VAL A 405 16.80 3.22 23.16
N HIS A 406 15.53 3.00 23.49
CA HIS A 406 14.99 3.32 24.80
C HIS A 406 15.69 2.54 25.93
N SER A 407 16.18 1.32 25.67
CA SER A 407 16.92 0.54 26.67
C SER A 407 18.24 1.20 27.09
N LEU A 408 18.88 1.92 26.16
CA LEU A 408 20.15 2.63 26.37
C LEU A 408 19.96 3.93 27.17
N TRP A 409 18.75 4.49 27.19
CA TRP A 409 18.48 5.74 27.88
C TRP A 409 18.49 5.58 29.41
N SER A 410 19.16 6.46 30.15
CA SER A 410 19.19 6.39 31.62
C SER A 410 17.84 6.70 32.28
N ASP A 411 17.00 7.52 31.64
CA ASP A 411 15.67 7.88 32.13
C ASP A 411 14.69 6.72 31.93
N LYS A 412 14.20 6.17 33.05
CA LYS A 412 13.22 5.07 33.07
C LYS A 412 11.82 5.51 33.52
N ASN A 413 11.56 6.82 33.55
CA ASN A 413 10.21 7.32 33.82
C ASN A 413 9.27 6.99 32.64
N PRO A 414 7.96 6.91 32.89
CA PRO A 414 6.99 6.71 31.83
C PRO A 414 7.10 7.74 30.70
N VAL A 415 7.00 7.25 29.47
CA VAL A 415 7.12 8.04 28.24
C VAL A 415 6.33 7.39 27.11
N LEU A 416 5.71 8.22 26.28
CA LEU A 416 5.08 7.83 25.03
C LEU A 416 6.00 8.19 23.87
N ILE A 417 6.48 7.20 23.12
CA ILE A 417 7.36 7.40 21.96
C ILE A 417 6.54 7.20 20.68
N VAL A 418 6.47 8.24 19.85
CA VAL A 418 5.74 8.25 18.58
C VAL A 418 6.72 8.11 17.42
N TYR A 419 6.39 7.25 16.46
CA TYR A 419 7.22 6.99 15.29
C TYR A 419 6.38 6.46 14.11
N LEU A 420 7.01 6.30 12.95
CA LEU A 420 6.40 5.72 11.75
C LEU A 420 6.90 4.29 11.58
N THR A 421 5.98 3.36 11.38
CA THR A 421 6.29 1.99 11.01
C THR A 421 6.12 1.81 9.50
N PRO A 422 7.00 1.07 8.79
CA PRO A 422 6.80 0.77 7.38
C PRO A 422 5.60 -0.18 7.14
N PRO A 423 5.00 -0.18 5.93
CA PRO A 423 5.42 0.60 4.76
C PRO A 423 4.89 2.04 4.73
N TYR A 424 5.53 2.90 3.91
CA TYR A 424 5.07 4.25 3.57
C TYR A 424 4.75 4.31 2.08
N TYR A 425 3.51 4.68 1.76
CA TYR A 425 3.06 4.95 0.39
C TYR A 425 2.81 6.45 0.26
N PRO A 426 3.55 7.17 -0.58
CA PRO A 426 3.24 8.57 -0.90
C PRO A 426 1.85 8.71 -1.52
N HIS A 427 1.13 9.76 -1.16
CA HIS A 427 -0.03 10.15 -1.95
C HIS A 427 0.44 10.81 -3.24
N ILE A 428 -0.31 10.62 -4.33
CA ILE A 428 -0.09 11.36 -5.57
C ILE A 428 -1.34 12.14 -5.90
N TYR A 429 -1.20 13.45 -5.90
CA TYR A 429 -2.26 14.39 -6.24
C TYR A 429 -1.98 15.03 -7.60
N VAL A 430 -2.70 14.59 -8.64
CA VAL A 430 -2.66 15.21 -9.97
C VAL A 430 -3.55 16.45 -9.95
N GLU A 431 -2.96 17.58 -9.54
CA GLU A 431 -3.65 18.87 -9.43
C GLU A 431 -3.97 19.47 -10.81
N GLY A 432 -3.12 19.21 -11.81
CA GLY A 432 -3.20 19.84 -13.13
C GLY A 432 -2.32 21.08 -13.23
N THR A 433 -1.27 21.18 -12.43
CA THR A 433 -0.33 22.31 -12.44
C THR A 433 0.80 22.10 -13.46
N SER A 434 1.28 20.86 -13.62
CA SER A 434 2.32 20.53 -14.58
C SER A 434 1.77 20.21 -15.99
N PRO A 435 2.57 20.36 -17.06
CA PRO A 435 2.15 19.96 -18.41
C PRO A 435 1.75 18.49 -18.52
N LYS A 436 2.49 17.58 -17.86
CA LYS A 436 2.20 16.13 -17.87
C LYS A 436 0.88 15.81 -17.16
N GLU A 437 0.61 16.45 -16.02
CA GLU A 437 -0.67 16.30 -15.32
C GLU A 437 -1.85 16.75 -16.17
N LYS A 438 -1.73 17.90 -16.85
CA LYS A 438 -2.79 18.40 -17.76
C LYS A 438 -3.06 17.41 -18.89
N VAL A 439 -2.01 16.89 -19.51
CA VAL A 439 -2.12 15.86 -20.56
C VAL A 439 -2.83 14.61 -20.04
N LEU A 440 -2.49 14.14 -18.83
CA LEU A 440 -3.14 12.98 -18.23
C LEU A 440 -4.62 13.24 -17.93
N ILE A 441 -4.95 14.38 -17.30
CA ILE A 441 -6.33 14.80 -17.01
C ILE A 441 -7.13 14.85 -18.32
N ASP A 442 -6.59 15.48 -19.36
CA ASP A 442 -7.26 15.60 -20.65
C ASP A 442 -7.45 14.24 -21.32
N ALA A 443 -6.46 13.35 -21.23
CA ALA A 443 -6.51 11.99 -21.78
C ALA A 443 -7.57 11.12 -21.11
N VAL A 444 -7.62 11.12 -19.77
CA VAL A 444 -8.62 10.36 -19.01
C VAL A 444 -10.02 10.92 -19.27
N ASN A 445 -10.19 12.24 -19.24
CA ASN A 445 -11.47 12.88 -19.59
C ASN A 445 -11.90 12.55 -21.02
N TYR A 446 -10.98 12.58 -21.97
CA TYR A 446 -11.25 12.19 -23.36
C TYR A 446 -11.72 10.73 -23.44
N ALA A 447 -11.03 9.81 -22.78
CA ALA A 447 -11.37 8.39 -22.78
C ALA A 447 -12.74 8.13 -22.12
N VAL A 448 -13.01 8.74 -20.96
CA VAL A 448 -14.27 8.64 -20.21
C VAL A 448 -15.44 9.21 -21.01
N THR A 449 -15.27 10.35 -21.67
CA THR A 449 -16.37 11.03 -22.40
C THR A 449 -16.66 10.45 -23.79
N THR A 450 -15.67 9.86 -24.44
CA THR A 450 -15.81 9.35 -25.82
C THR A 450 -16.04 7.84 -25.90
N THR A 451 -15.92 7.12 -24.79
CA THR A 451 -16.22 5.68 -24.74
C THR A 451 -17.71 5.45 -24.59
N LYS A 452 -18.29 4.79 -25.61
CA LYS A 452 -19.71 4.47 -25.61
C LYS A 452 -19.93 3.20 -24.80
N SER A 453 -20.59 3.34 -23.65
CA SER A 453 -20.93 2.21 -22.79
C SER A 453 -22.23 2.49 -22.04
N ASP A 454 -22.83 1.44 -21.48
CA ASP A 454 -23.99 1.56 -20.58
C ASP A 454 -23.58 1.98 -19.16
N TYR A 455 -22.28 2.07 -18.88
CA TYR A 455 -21.73 2.45 -17.59
C TYR A 455 -21.61 3.96 -17.48
N LYS A 456 -21.90 4.47 -16.27
CA LYS A 456 -21.68 5.89 -15.96
C LYS A 456 -20.24 6.09 -15.53
N LEU A 457 -19.37 6.25 -16.53
CA LEU A 457 -17.94 6.51 -16.36
C LEU A 457 -17.73 7.92 -15.77
N MET A 458 -16.90 8.00 -14.73
CA MET A 458 -16.61 9.22 -14.00
C MET A 458 -15.12 9.29 -13.68
N GLN A 459 -14.57 10.49 -13.54
CA GLN A 459 -13.21 10.70 -13.06
C GLN A 459 -13.25 11.16 -11.59
N LYS A 460 -12.30 10.69 -10.78
CA LYS A 460 -12.01 11.15 -9.40
C LYS A 460 -10.52 11.41 -9.21
N LYS A 461 -10.16 12.14 -8.15
CA LYS A 461 -8.77 12.47 -7.86
C LYS A 461 -8.02 11.31 -7.24
N PHE A 462 -8.56 10.69 -6.20
CA PHE A 462 -7.81 9.72 -5.41
C PHE A 462 -8.43 8.33 -5.45
N LEU A 463 -7.65 7.34 -5.91
CA LEU A 463 -7.94 5.94 -5.65
C LEU A 463 -8.02 5.75 -4.12
N PRO A 464 -9.11 5.18 -3.57
CA PRO A 464 -9.29 5.06 -2.12
C PRO A 464 -8.49 3.90 -1.50
N CYS A 465 -7.78 3.13 -2.32
CA CYS A 465 -6.99 1.96 -1.97
C CYS A 465 -5.50 2.28 -2.15
N ILE A 466 -4.67 1.57 -1.38
CA ILE A 466 -3.20 1.63 -1.54
C ILE A 466 -2.88 1.06 -2.92
N SER A 467 -1.87 1.59 -3.59
CA SER A 467 -1.44 1.12 -4.91
C SER A 467 0.04 1.43 -5.11
N ASP A 468 0.71 0.59 -5.90
CA ASP A 468 2.09 0.78 -6.34
C ASP A 468 2.30 2.06 -7.16
N LEU A 469 1.23 2.66 -7.70
CA LEU A 469 1.25 4.00 -8.29
C LEU A 469 1.88 5.03 -7.34
N SER A 470 1.73 4.86 -6.02
CA SER A 470 2.32 5.73 -5.00
C SER A 470 3.84 5.90 -5.11
N TYR A 471 4.54 4.97 -5.76
CA TYR A 471 5.99 5.02 -5.93
C TYR A 471 6.45 5.71 -7.22
N ALA A 472 5.52 6.21 -8.04
CA ALA A 472 5.85 6.96 -9.26
C ALA A 472 6.39 8.38 -8.98
N ALA A 473 6.20 8.88 -7.75
CA ALA A 473 6.68 10.16 -7.29
C ALA A 473 6.97 10.11 -5.78
N ALA A 474 7.78 11.04 -5.28
CA ALA A 474 8.03 11.25 -3.85
C ALA A 474 7.82 12.73 -3.48
N PRO A 475 7.51 13.03 -2.20
CA PRO A 475 7.49 14.40 -1.70
C PRO A 475 8.80 15.13 -2.04
N LYS A 476 8.71 16.40 -2.41
CA LYS A 476 9.88 17.23 -2.74
C LYS A 476 10.34 18.09 -1.57
N GLU A 477 9.49 18.25 -0.56
CA GLU A 477 9.77 19.01 0.65
C GLU A 477 10.84 18.30 1.50
N PRO A 478 12.00 18.92 1.75
CA PRO A 478 13.07 18.29 2.53
C PRO A 478 12.61 17.87 3.94
N GLN A 479 11.73 18.66 4.56
CA GLN A 479 11.20 18.38 5.89
C GLN A 479 10.33 17.12 5.93
N ALA A 480 9.57 16.83 4.87
CA ALA A 480 8.75 15.63 4.77
C ALA A 480 9.63 14.37 4.74
N ILE A 481 10.70 14.40 3.94
CA ILE A 481 11.66 13.30 3.79
C ILE A 481 12.47 13.11 5.07
N GLU A 482 12.95 14.21 5.66
CA GLU A 482 13.72 14.18 6.89
C GLU A 482 12.88 13.61 8.05
N ALA A 483 11.64 14.07 8.20
CA ALA A 483 10.72 13.55 9.20
C ALA A 483 10.44 12.05 9.02
N LEU A 484 10.27 11.58 7.77
CA LEU A 484 10.13 10.16 7.46
C LEU A 484 11.37 9.37 7.89
N LYS A 485 12.57 9.77 7.45
CA LYS A 485 13.82 9.06 7.71
C LYS A 485 14.17 9.04 9.20
N GLN A 486 14.03 10.17 9.88
CA GLN A 486 14.38 10.31 11.30
C GLN A 486 13.38 9.63 12.23
N ASN A 487 12.10 9.55 11.84
CA ASN A 487 11.05 8.94 12.67
C ASN A 487 10.62 7.55 12.20
N MET A 488 11.34 6.93 11.26
CA MET A 488 11.15 5.52 10.90
C MET A 488 12.34 4.68 11.39
N PRO A 489 12.24 4.05 12.57
CA PRO A 489 13.32 3.25 13.15
C PRO A 489 13.81 2.14 12.20
N GLY A 490 15.09 2.22 11.83
CA GLY A 490 15.69 1.26 10.89
C GLY A 490 15.51 1.61 9.41
N PHE A 491 15.09 2.83 9.07
CA PHE A 491 15.13 3.33 7.69
C PHE A 491 16.54 3.13 7.07
N GLY A 492 16.60 2.64 5.82
CA GLY A 492 17.83 2.30 5.11
C GLY A 492 18.46 0.95 5.53
N VAL A 493 17.80 0.18 6.40
CA VAL A 493 18.24 -1.17 6.81
C VAL A 493 17.09 -2.17 6.84
N ILE A 494 16.01 -1.85 7.54
CA ILE A 494 14.80 -2.69 7.66
C ILE A 494 13.83 -2.40 6.52
N TYR A 495 13.69 -1.12 6.17
CA TYR A 495 12.87 -0.62 5.07
C TYR A 495 13.64 0.52 4.41
N ASP A 496 13.62 0.57 3.09
CA ASP A 496 14.31 1.58 2.32
C ASP A 496 13.44 1.98 1.12
N LEU A 497 13.59 3.23 0.67
CA LEU A 497 12.87 3.75 -0.49
C LEU A 497 13.88 4.44 -1.44
N PRO A 498 13.78 4.21 -2.75
CA PRO A 498 14.60 4.90 -3.76
C PRO A 498 14.08 6.34 -3.96
N ILE A 499 14.14 7.15 -2.90
CA ILE A 499 13.51 8.48 -2.86
C ILE A 499 14.07 9.40 -3.95
N GLU A 500 15.37 9.35 -4.21
CA GLU A 500 16.01 10.20 -5.22
C GLU A 500 15.51 9.84 -6.62
N GLU A 501 15.42 8.55 -6.94
CA GLU A 501 14.88 8.06 -8.21
C GLU A 501 13.38 8.36 -8.34
N MET A 502 12.60 8.20 -7.28
CA MET A 502 11.17 8.56 -7.25
C MET A 502 10.96 10.06 -7.50
N GLN A 503 11.80 10.91 -6.92
CA GLN A 503 11.77 12.37 -7.16
C GLN A 503 12.22 12.74 -8.57
N GLU A 504 13.13 11.97 -9.18
CA GLU A 504 13.52 12.17 -10.56
C GLU A 504 12.43 11.74 -11.54
N LEU A 505 11.69 10.66 -11.23
CA LEU A 505 10.56 10.19 -12.03
C LEU A 505 9.43 11.23 -12.07
N ASP A 506 8.91 11.60 -10.90
CA ASP A 506 7.88 12.65 -10.72
C ASP A 506 6.72 12.51 -11.73
N LEU A 507 6.18 11.29 -11.87
CA LEU A 507 5.18 11.00 -12.88
C LEU A 507 3.76 11.21 -12.35
N PRO A 508 2.86 11.84 -13.13
CA PRO A 508 1.44 11.79 -12.82
C PRO A 508 0.92 10.37 -13.07
N VAL A 509 -0.04 9.97 -12.24
CA VAL A 509 -0.56 8.60 -12.23
C VAL A 509 -2.05 8.55 -12.49
N ALA A 510 -2.52 7.46 -13.09
CA ALA A 510 -3.94 7.16 -13.12
C ALA A 510 -4.20 5.67 -12.92
N ASP A 511 -5.15 5.38 -12.05
CA ASP A 511 -5.77 4.07 -11.97
C ASP A 511 -7.01 4.03 -12.88
N ILE A 512 -7.00 3.10 -13.84
CA ILE A 512 -8.08 2.89 -14.82
C ILE A 512 -8.38 1.41 -14.80
N GLY A 513 -9.17 1.02 -13.81
CA GLY A 513 -9.17 -0.35 -13.33
C GLY A 513 -10.27 -1.27 -13.81
N ALA A 514 -10.15 -2.56 -13.49
CA ALA A 514 -11.21 -3.57 -13.65
C ALA A 514 -12.34 -3.32 -12.65
N TYR A 515 -13.59 -3.65 -12.99
CA TYR A 515 -14.74 -3.42 -12.10
C TYR A 515 -15.27 -4.72 -11.53
N GLY A 516 -15.55 -4.75 -10.23
CA GLY A 516 -15.87 -5.97 -9.52
C GLY A 516 -16.24 -5.74 -8.06
N LYS A 517 -16.22 -6.83 -7.28
CA LYS A 517 -16.64 -6.85 -5.89
C LYS A 517 -15.80 -7.83 -5.09
N ASP A 518 -15.78 -7.62 -3.78
CA ASP A 518 -15.22 -8.55 -2.80
C ASP A 518 -13.72 -8.84 -2.99
N ALA A 519 -12.93 -7.83 -3.38
CA ALA A 519 -11.47 -7.90 -3.33
C ALA A 519 -11.00 -8.44 -1.96
N HIS A 520 -10.01 -9.33 -1.99
CA HIS A 520 -9.45 -10.03 -0.82
C HIS A 520 -10.40 -10.97 -0.06
N GLN A 521 -11.60 -11.26 -0.58
CA GLN A 521 -12.55 -12.19 0.04
C GLN A 521 -12.75 -13.45 -0.79
N PHE A 522 -13.33 -14.50 -0.20
CA PHE A 522 -13.55 -15.78 -0.88
C PHE A 522 -14.62 -15.73 -1.99
N THR A 523 -15.37 -14.63 -2.06
CA THR A 523 -16.36 -14.32 -3.10
C THR A 523 -15.88 -13.28 -4.11
N GLU A 524 -14.56 -13.01 -4.15
CA GLU A 524 -13.92 -12.12 -5.12
C GLU A 524 -14.39 -12.43 -6.54
N ARG A 525 -14.82 -11.38 -7.24
CA ARG A 525 -15.36 -11.49 -8.60
C ARG A 525 -15.21 -10.22 -9.41
N VAL A 526 -14.98 -10.40 -10.70
CA VAL A 526 -14.91 -9.32 -11.70
C VAL A 526 -16.16 -9.32 -12.58
N GLU A 527 -16.68 -8.14 -12.91
CA GLU A 527 -17.73 -7.95 -13.91
C GLU A 527 -17.08 -7.99 -15.30
N THR A 528 -17.46 -9.00 -16.09
CA THR A 528 -16.73 -9.38 -17.30
C THR A 528 -17.00 -8.48 -18.50
N VAL A 529 -18.17 -7.84 -18.59
CA VAL A 529 -18.53 -6.97 -19.71
C VAL A 529 -17.74 -5.67 -19.63
N TYR A 530 -17.74 -5.01 -18.47
CA TYR A 530 -16.95 -3.83 -18.24
C TYR A 530 -15.46 -4.15 -18.41
N SER A 531 -14.97 -5.13 -17.66
CA SER A 531 -13.52 -5.33 -17.48
C SER A 531 -12.82 -5.88 -18.72
N TYR A 532 -13.54 -6.50 -19.66
CA TYR A 532 -12.95 -7.05 -20.89
C TYR A 532 -13.44 -6.39 -22.19
N GLU A 533 -14.53 -5.62 -22.16
CA GLU A 533 -15.04 -4.93 -23.36
C GLU A 533 -14.91 -3.41 -23.29
N VAL A 534 -15.15 -2.82 -22.11
CA VAL A 534 -15.16 -1.36 -21.92
C VAL A 534 -13.80 -0.85 -21.47
N LEU A 535 -13.25 -1.44 -20.41
CA LEU A 535 -11.97 -1.06 -19.82
C LEU A 535 -10.83 -0.95 -20.84
N PRO A 536 -10.57 -1.96 -21.70
CA PRO A 536 -9.42 -1.85 -22.58
C PRO A 536 -9.61 -0.79 -23.69
N GLU A 537 -10.85 -0.37 -24.00
CA GLU A 537 -11.08 0.81 -24.84
C GLU A 537 -10.69 2.11 -24.12
N ILE A 538 -10.98 2.23 -22.82
CA ILE A 538 -10.60 3.38 -22.01
C ILE A 538 -9.08 3.47 -21.89
N LEU A 539 -8.42 2.37 -21.48
CA LEU A 539 -6.96 2.28 -21.37
C LEU A 539 -6.27 2.64 -22.69
N TYR A 540 -6.70 2.04 -23.80
CA TYR A 540 -6.12 2.30 -25.12
C TYR A 540 -6.30 3.77 -25.52
N LYS A 541 -7.50 4.35 -25.36
CA LYS A 541 -7.73 5.77 -25.68
C LYS A 541 -6.89 6.70 -24.82
N THR A 542 -6.80 6.46 -23.51
CA THR A 542 -5.97 7.26 -22.60
C THR A 542 -4.51 7.22 -23.05
N MET A 543 -3.94 6.03 -23.23
CA MET A 543 -2.56 5.85 -23.67
C MET A 543 -2.30 6.53 -25.02
N MET A 544 -3.16 6.29 -26.02
CA MET A 544 -2.99 6.90 -27.35
C MET A 544 -3.11 8.42 -27.30
N HIS A 545 -4.01 8.97 -26.47
CA HIS A 545 -4.15 10.40 -26.31
C HIS A 545 -2.88 11.01 -25.71
N ILE A 546 -2.34 10.41 -24.65
CA ILE A 546 -1.08 10.84 -24.02
C ILE A 546 0.08 10.85 -25.03
N LEU A 547 0.21 9.78 -25.83
CA LEU A 547 1.29 9.65 -26.82
C LEU A 547 1.17 10.63 -28.01
N GLN A 548 -0.02 11.17 -28.28
CA GLN A 548 -0.31 12.02 -29.44
C GLN A 548 -0.32 13.53 -29.17
N GLN A 549 -0.28 13.95 -27.90
CA GLN A 549 -0.25 15.38 -27.53
C GLN A 549 1.03 16.10 -27.95
#